data_AF-A0A812LXX2-F1
#
_entry.id   AF-A0A812LXX2-F1
#
_cell.length_a   1.000
_cell.length_b   1.000
_cell.length_c   1.000
_cell.angle_alpha   90.00
_cell.angle_beta   90.00
_cell.angle_gamma   90.00
#
_symmetry.space_group_name_H-M   'P 1'
#
loop_
_entity.id
_entity.type
_entity.pdbx_description
1 polymer ?
#
loop_
_entity_poly.entity_id
_entity_poly.type
_entity_poly.pdbx_seq_one_letter_code
_entity_poly.pdbx_strand_id
1 'polypeptide(L)'
;MRTKLAPMWKYCFVQWHIYDAGVEATEKGVPVAVMLRDPDLRADVETLRVLCDSGDLDSASTSEEWMWKLLDPLPEQGTLPSDEVAKLVQDGKEERHLGVVAFNEERYDKALWHFWQGQKLIAAAPTGGPVAKLRGELLKNRSAAALKLGLPRGALSAANAALGINQGDEKAWFRKSCALQALNRQGEANQALARAGLSPPPAKTAVKRTTKTPALADKKTTKVKELDPALSSLFEDLVFIEIGVDSVLAVDLVRHLQAELPDTPLSLSLIYDYPTVRETINVLMGKINAKKGDYLRRRMASTVWRALCDALGKDPLKQQRLKRSRQLYTEIQAMDILSDLQKAYESPGFVKAASEIAKQSAYDQRSFLMNLRSKAMEVQRPILRRLGLATDAQGLRDLEAALVNTARQAPSVQEKLRMVRMAQQGGENGMWTINVEQNPWWSDSNSMQLRAVFTKSDPFGAAHINTNAVPVK
;
A
#
# COMPACT_ATOMS: atom_id res chain seq x y z
N MET A 1 -32.58 13.09 -2.68
CA MET A 1 -31.11 13.23 -2.70
C MET A 1 -30.55 13.29 -1.28
N ARG A 2 -30.92 14.29 -0.46
CA ARG A 2 -30.50 14.40 0.95
C ARG A 2 -30.70 13.11 1.77
N THR A 3 -31.87 12.48 1.68
CA THR A 3 -32.20 11.22 2.37
C THR A 3 -31.35 10.03 1.91
N LYS A 4 -30.91 10.04 0.65
CA LYS A 4 -30.06 8.99 0.07
C LYS A 4 -28.60 9.19 0.48
N LEU A 5 -28.15 10.45 0.51
CA LEU A 5 -26.77 10.80 0.84
C LEU A 5 -26.46 10.75 2.33
N ALA A 6 -27.42 11.08 3.20
CA ALA A 6 -27.23 11.15 4.65
C ALA A 6 -26.51 9.92 5.27
N PRO A 7 -26.92 8.66 5.01
CA PRO A 7 -26.24 7.48 5.58
C PRO A 7 -24.84 7.26 5.01
N MET A 8 -24.60 7.71 3.78
CA MET A 8 -23.33 7.57 3.06
C MET A 8 -22.38 8.74 3.24
N TRP A 9 -22.84 9.83 3.87
CA TRP A 9 -22.09 11.09 3.91
C TRP A 9 -20.79 10.98 4.69
N LYS A 10 -20.64 9.97 5.54
CA LYS A 10 -19.40 9.63 6.23
C LYS A 10 -18.29 9.13 5.29
N TYR A 11 -18.61 8.73 4.06
CA TYR A 11 -17.63 8.19 3.12
C TYR A 11 -17.10 9.24 2.14
N CYS A 12 -15.78 9.24 2.03
CA CYS A 12 -14.97 10.14 1.22
C CYS A 12 -15.37 10.20 -0.25
N PHE A 13 -15.48 9.05 -0.92
CA PHE A 13 -15.85 9.00 -2.34
C PHE A 13 -17.29 9.48 -2.60
N VAL A 14 -18.21 9.36 -1.63
CA VAL A 14 -19.58 9.91 -1.72
C VAL A 14 -19.53 11.42 -1.67
N GLN A 15 -18.73 11.99 -0.77
CA GLN A 15 -18.50 13.44 -0.70
C GLN A 15 -17.87 13.96 -2.01
N TRP A 16 -16.94 13.21 -2.60
CA TRP A 16 -16.30 13.55 -3.88
C TRP A 16 -17.27 13.62 -5.06
N HIS A 17 -18.23 12.69 -5.17
CA HIS A 17 -19.22 12.74 -6.25
C HIS A 17 -20.09 13.99 -6.17
N ILE A 18 -20.36 14.46 -4.94
CA ILE A 18 -21.14 15.67 -4.69
C ILE A 18 -20.30 16.94 -4.86
N TYR A 19 -19.03 16.89 -4.48
CA TYR A 19 -18.07 17.95 -4.77
C TYR A 19 -17.86 18.14 -6.28
N ASP A 20 -17.67 17.06 -7.04
CA ASP A 20 -17.52 17.09 -8.50
C ASP A 20 -18.75 17.73 -9.17
N ALA A 21 -19.95 17.38 -8.70
CA ALA A 21 -21.19 18.00 -9.16
C ALA A 21 -21.28 19.50 -8.83
N GLY A 22 -20.72 19.92 -7.69
CA GLY A 22 -20.64 21.32 -7.28
C GLY A 22 -19.66 22.14 -8.13
N VAL A 23 -18.49 21.57 -8.44
CA VAL A 23 -17.51 22.19 -9.35
C VAL A 23 -18.11 22.35 -10.74
N GLU A 24 -18.76 21.31 -11.26
CA GLU A 24 -19.42 21.36 -12.57
C GLU A 24 -20.57 22.39 -12.62
N ALA A 25 -21.33 22.53 -11.54
CA ALA A 25 -22.36 23.55 -11.43
C ALA A 25 -21.76 24.97 -11.51
N THR A 26 -20.62 25.18 -10.85
CA THR A 26 -19.88 26.44 -10.83
C THR A 26 -19.33 26.77 -12.22
N GLU A 27 -18.72 25.81 -12.90
CA GLU A 27 -18.21 25.98 -14.28
C GLU A 27 -19.32 26.32 -15.27
N LYS A 28 -20.52 25.75 -15.08
CA LYS A 28 -21.69 25.99 -15.93
C LYS A 28 -22.50 27.22 -15.52
N GLY A 29 -22.15 27.89 -14.42
CA GLY A 29 -22.90 29.02 -13.88
C GLY A 29 -24.34 28.66 -13.47
N VAL A 30 -24.60 27.40 -13.11
CA VAL A 30 -25.94 26.95 -12.69
C VAL A 30 -25.96 26.60 -11.21
N PRO A 31 -27.12 26.68 -10.54
CA PRO A 31 -27.23 26.24 -9.15
C PRO A 31 -26.86 24.75 -9.00
N VAL A 32 -26.15 24.41 -7.92
CA VAL A 32 -25.80 23.00 -7.58
C VAL A 32 -27.03 22.10 -7.55
N ALA A 33 -28.20 22.65 -7.19
CA ALA A 33 -29.47 21.94 -7.21
C ALA A 33 -29.86 21.37 -8.60
N VAL A 34 -29.37 21.96 -9.69
CA VAL A 34 -29.55 21.48 -11.07
C VAL A 34 -28.66 20.26 -11.31
N MET A 35 -27.38 20.32 -10.92
CA MET A 35 -26.46 19.18 -11.04
C MET A 35 -26.85 18.01 -10.12
N LEU A 36 -27.42 18.28 -8.94
CA LEU A 36 -27.98 17.24 -8.06
C LEU A 36 -29.23 16.54 -8.64
N ARG A 37 -29.80 17.07 -9.74
CA ARG A 37 -30.89 16.44 -10.49
C ARG A 37 -30.39 15.70 -11.74
N ASP A 38 -29.09 15.77 -12.02
CA ASP A 38 -28.46 15.07 -13.14
C ASP A 38 -28.72 13.55 -13.06
N PRO A 39 -29.21 12.92 -14.14
CA PRO A 39 -29.56 11.51 -14.13
C PRO A 39 -28.35 10.60 -13.91
N ASP A 40 -27.16 10.99 -14.39
CA ASP A 40 -25.94 10.19 -14.22
C ASP A 40 -25.46 10.26 -12.76
N LEU A 41 -25.40 11.46 -12.17
CA LEU A 41 -25.05 11.60 -10.75
C LEU A 41 -26.02 10.85 -9.83
N ARG A 42 -27.31 10.81 -10.19
CA ARG A 42 -28.32 10.06 -9.44
C ARG A 42 -28.12 8.56 -9.56
N ALA A 43 -27.71 8.06 -10.72
CA ALA A 43 -27.37 6.65 -10.92
C ALA A 43 -26.16 6.29 -10.06
N ASP A 44 -25.10 7.11 -10.09
CA ASP A 44 -23.90 6.91 -9.28
C ASP A 44 -24.23 6.87 -7.78
N VAL A 45 -25.02 7.83 -7.29
CA VAL A 45 -25.43 7.88 -5.88
C VAL A 45 -26.34 6.72 -5.49
N GLU A 46 -27.15 6.19 -6.41
CA GLU A 46 -27.91 4.96 -6.13
C GLU A 46 -27.00 3.73 -6.07
N THR A 47 -26.01 3.63 -6.95
CA THR A 47 -25.01 2.55 -6.90
C THR A 47 -24.22 2.59 -5.59
N LEU A 48 -23.80 3.78 -5.15
CA LEU A 48 -23.15 3.96 -3.85
C LEU A 48 -24.09 3.56 -2.70
N ARG A 49 -25.40 3.86 -2.81
CA ARG A 49 -26.38 3.46 -1.79
C ARG A 49 -26.49 1.96 -1.67
N VAL A 50 -26.55 1.25 -2.81
CA VAL A 50 -26.58 -0.21 -2.83
C VAL A 50 -25.35 -0.80 -2.17
N LEU A 51 -24.16 -0.23 -2.42
CA LEU A 51 -22.92 -0.64 -1.78
C LEU A 51 -22.88 -0.29 -0.28
N CYS A 52 -23.53 0.80 0.13
CA CYS A 52 -23.64 1.19 1.53
C CYS A 52 -24.51 0.18 2.29
N ASP A 53 -25.63 -0.19 1.68
CA ASP A 53 -26.61 -1.10 2.26
C ASP A 53 -26.05 -2.55 2.32
N SER A 54 -25.10 -2.92 1.45
CA SER A 54 -24.40 -4.21 1.49
C SER A 54 -23.21 -4.26 2.47
N GLY A 55 -22.82 -3.13 3.05
CA GLY A 55 -21.63 -3.01 3.91
C GLY A 55 -20.30 -2.91 3.16
N ASP A 56 -20.32 -2.99 1.82
CA ASP A 56 -19.12 -2.92 0.97
C ASP A 56 -18.48 -1.52 0.95
N LEU A 57 -19.19 -0.48 1.39
CA LEU A 57 -18.57 0.84 1.56
C LEU A 57 -17.69 0.96 2.80
N ASP A 58 -17.94 0.15 3.85
CA ASP A 58 -17.13 0.18 5.06
C ASP A 58 -15.74 -0.44 4.81
N SER A 59 -15.64 -1.44 3.92
CA SER A 59 -14.36 -2.00 3.46
C SER A 59 -13.56 -1.07 2.55
N ALA A 60 -14.20 -0.07 1.94
CA ALA A 60 -13.57 0.98 1.14
C ALA A 60 -13.17 2.25 1.97
N SER A 61 -13.38 2.24 3.29
CA SER A 61 -13.26 3.44 4.13
C SER A 61 -11.84 3.66 4.69
N THR A 62 -11.13 4.65 4.13
CA THR A 62 -10.01 5.33 4.79
C THR A 62 -10.22 6.83 4.68
N SER A 63 -11.05 7.37 5.56
CA SER A 63 -11.24 8.81 5.68
C SER A 63 -10.16 9.40 6.59
N GLU A 64 -9.08 9.91 6.01
CA GLU A 64 -8.15 10.75 6.77
C GLU A 64 -8.79 12.15 6.98
N GLU A 65 -8.75 12.68 8.21
CA GLU A 65 -9.40 13.96 8.60
C GLU A 65 -9.05 15.16 7.70
N TRP A 66 -7.94 15.13 6.97
CA TRP A 66 -7.56 16.19 6.04
C TRP A 66 -8.52 16.34 4.86
N MET A 67 -9.32 15.32 4.55
CA MET A 67 -10.27 15.33 3.45
C MET A 67 -11.40 16.35 3.61
N TRP A 68 -11.76 16.70 4.84
CA TRP A 68 -12.74 17.75 5.10
C TRP A 68 -12.26 19.12 4.62
N LYS A 69 -10.93 19.34 4.59
CA LYS A 69 -10.33 20.60 4.14
C LYS A 69 -10.49 20.85 2.64
N LEU A 70 -10.76 19.81 1.83
CA LEU A 70 -11.02 19.91 0.39
C LEU A 70 -12.35 20.61 0.05
N LEU A 71 -13.28 20.63 1.00
CA LEU A 71 -14.57 21.28 0.87
C LEU A 71 -14.50 22.78 1.17
N ASP A 72 -13.38 23.27 1.69
CA ASP A 72 -13.18 24.70 1.89
C ASP A 72 -13.16 25.41 0.53
N PRO A 73 -13.94 26.49 0.35
CA PRO A 73 -13.86 27.30 -0.86
C PRO A 73 -12.43 27.84 -1.04
N LEU A 74 -11.97 27.88 -2.28
CA LEU A 74 -10.69 28.50 -2.61
C LEU A 74 -10.76 29.99 -2.24
N PRO A 75 -9.71 30.56 -1.61
CA PRO A 75 -9.69 31.98 -1.28
C PRO A 75 -9.78 32.82 -2.55
N GLU A 76 -10.53 33.94 -2.47
CA GLU A 76 -10.67 34.87 -3.59
C GLU A 76 -9.33 35.50 -3.97
N GLN A 77 -9.16 35.80 -5.26
CA GLN A 77 -7.95 36.44 -5.74
C GLN A 77 -7.84 37.85 -5.16
N GLY A 78 -6.69 38.14 -4.54
CA GLY A 78 -6.43 39.42 -3.90
C GLY A 78 -5.14 40.06 -4.41
N THR A 79 -4.94 41.32 -4.03
CA THR A 79 -3.64 41.99 -4.17
C THR A 79 -2.81 41.67 -2.92
N LEU A 80 -1.83 40.77 -3.07
CA LEU A 80 -0.90 40.41 -2.00
C LEU A 80 0.46 41.10 -2.20
N PRO A 81 1.17 41.44 -1.11
CA PRO A 81 2.55 41.92 -1.17
C PRO A 81 3.47 40.92 -1.88
N SER A 82 4.50 41.40 -2.59
CA SER A 82 5.41 40.56 -3.37
C SER A 82 6.10 39.47 -2.53
N ASP A 83 6.45 39.77 -1.28
CA ASP A 83 7.13 38.84 -0.38
C ASP A 83 6.21 37.69 0.07
N GLU A 84 4.92 37.98 0.28
CA GLU A 84 3.92 36.96 0.59
C GLU A 84 3.65 36.05 -0.61
N VAL A 85 3.60 36.61 -1.83
CA VAL A 85 3.47 35.84 -3.07
C VAL A 85 4.67 34.90 -3.25
N ALA A 86 5.89 35.36 -2.97
CA ALA A 86 7.08 34.53 -3.06
C ALA A 86 7.03 33.33 -2.09
N LYS A 87 6.59 33.56 -0.85
CA LYS A 87 6.41 32.51 0.16
C LYS A 87 5.35 31.50 -0.25
N LEU A 88 4.17 31.95 -0.70
CA LEU A 88 3.11 31.06 -1.18
C LEU A 88 3.53 30.21 -2.39
N VAL A 89 4.36 30.78 -3.28
CA VAL A 89 4.93 30.03 -4.41
C VAL A 89 5.95 28.99 -3.95
N GLN A 90 6.73 29.26 -2.91
CA GLN A 90 7.63 28.30 -2.32
C GLN A 90 6.86 27.15 -1.67
N ASP A 91 5.91 27.45 -0.79
CA ASP A 91 5.06 26.46 -0.12
C ASP A 91 4.29 25.62 -1.16
N GLY A 92 3.77 26.26 -2.22
CA GLY A 92 3.11 25.55 -3.32
C GLY A 92 4.03 24.62 -4.13
N LYS A 93 5.33 24.92 -4.24
CA LYS A 93 6.33 24.03 -4.85
C LYS A 93 6.64 22.83 -3.95
N GLU A 94 6.72 23.05 -2.65
CA GLU A 94 6.92 21.99 -1.66
C GLU A 94 5.74 21.02 -1.66
N GLU A 95 4.50 21.53 -1.63
CA GLU A 95 3.29 20.72 -1.77
C GLU A 95 3.27 19.95 -3.09
N ARG A 96 3.66 20.59 -4.21
CA ARG A 96 3.80 19.87 -5.48
C ARG A 96 4.81 18.72 -5.37
N HIS A 97 5.95 18.93 -4.72
CA HIS A 97 6.98 17.90 -4.56
C HIS A 97 6.46 16.72 -3.73
N LEU A 98 5.84 16.99 -2.58
CA LEU A 98 5.21 15.97 -1.75
C LEU A 98 4.14 15.18 -2.51
N GLY A 99 3.31 15.87 -3.31
CA GLY A 99 2.33 15.22 -4.17
C GLY A 99 2.94 14.32 -5.23
N VAL A 100 4.09 14.69 -5.82
CA VAL A 100 4.82 13.84 -6.78
C VAL A 100 5.43 12.61 -6.09
N VAL A 101 5.99 12.76 -4.89
CA VAL A 101 6.49 11.64 -4.10
C VAL A 101 5.36 10.66 -3.80
N ALA A 102 4.24 11.15 -3.27
CA ALA A 102 3.05 10.34 -2.99
C ALA A 102 2.50 9.65 -4.26
N PHE A 103 2.53 10.34 -5.41
CA PHE A 103 2.10 9.78 -6.68
C PHE A 103 2.98 8.61 -7.14
N ASN A 104 4.30 8.70 -6.91
CA ASN A 104 5.25 7.63 -7.25
C ASN A 104 5.17 6.44 -6.29
N GLU A 105 4.74 6.67 -5.05
CA GLU A 105 4.42 5.63 -4.06
C GLU A 105 3.03 5.00 -4.27
N GLU A 106 2.35 5.32 -5.39
CA GLU A 106 0.99 4.87 -5.72
C GLU A 106 -0.10 5.31 -4.73
N ARG A 107 0.19 6.28 -3.87
CA ARG A 107 -0.75 6.91 -2.95
C ARG A 107 -1.47 8.07 -3.63
N TYR A 108 -2.33 7.73 -4.58
CA TYR A 108 -2.98 8.70 -5.46
C TYR A 108 -3.92 9.66 -4.71
N ASP A 109 -4.49 9.20 -3.60
CA ASP A 109 -5.30 9.97 -2.64
C ASP A 109 -4.48 11.13 -2.02
N LYS A 110 -3.30 10.82 -1.47
CA LYS A 110 -2.40 11.84 -0.90
C LYS A 110 -1.80 12.74 -1.96
N ALA A 111 -1.47 12.17 -3.11
CA ALA A 111 -1.02 12.96 -4.25
C ALA A 111 -2.09 14.01 -4.64
N LEU A 112 -3.35 13.59 -4.76
CA LEU A 112 -4.47 14.48 -5.07
C LEU A 112 -4.60 15.60 -4.03
N TRP A 113 -4.43 15.27 -2.74
CA TRP A 113 -4.47 16.25 -1.66
C TRP A 113 -3.37 17.30 -1.77
N HIS A 114 -2.12 16.88 -1.87
CA HIS A 114 -0.97 17.78 -1.96
C HIS A 114 -1.10 18.69 -3.19
N PHE A 115 -1.57 18.17 -4.33
CA PHE A 115 -1.83 19.01 -5.50
C PHE A 115 -2.97 20.02 -5.29
N TRP A 116 -4.01 19.64 -4.56
CA TRP A 116 -5.10 20.54 -4.18
C TRP A 116 -4.65 21.61 -3.18
N GLN A 117 -3.87 21.23 -2.17
CA GLN A 117 -3.36 22.12 -1.15
C GLN A 117 -2.39 23.13 -1.74
N GLY A 118 -1.48 22.68 -2.60
CA GLY A 118 -0.62 23.58 -3.39
C GLY A 118 -1.44 24.56 -4.24
N GLN A 119 -2.55 24.10 -4.83
CA GLN A 119 -3.46 24.96 -5.60
C GLN A 119 -4.18 25.99 -4.71
N LYS A 120 -4.59 25.61 -3.49
CA LYS A 120 -5.23 26.50 -2.50
C LYS A 120 -4.28 27.58 -2.04
N LEU A 121 -3.03 27.23 -1.71
CA LEU A 121 -2.00 28.18 -1.26
C LEU A 121 -1.78 29.30 -2.27
N ILE A 122 -1.71 28.94 -3.56
CA ILE A 122 -1.47 29.92 -4.63
C ILE A 122 -2.76 30.50 -5.22
N ALA A 123 -3.95 30.16 -4.70
CA ALA A 123 -5.22 30.63 -5.26
C ALA A 123 -5.38 32.14 -5.12
N ALA A 124 -4.96 32.71 -3.98
CA ALA A 124 -4.99 34.14 -3.71
C ALA A 124 -3.92 34.94 -4.48
N ALA A 125 -2.91 34.28 -5.07
CA ALA A 125 -1.80 34.93 -5.76
C ALA A 125 -2.17 35.39 -7.19
N PRO A 126 -1.59 36.51 -7.67
CA PRO A 126 -1.88 37.06 -8.99
C PRO A 126 -1.67 36.07 -10.14
N THR A 127 -2.51 36.14 -11.15
CA THR A 127 -2.46 35.36 -12.39
C THR A 127 -1.32 35.84 -13.31
N GLY A 128 -0.07 35.51 -12.99
CA GLY A 128 1.06 35.89 -13.84
C GLY A 128 2.38 35.17 -13.54
N GLY A 129 3.25 35.09 -14.55
CA GLY A 129 4.65 34.66 -14.39
C GLY A 129 4.82 33.28 -13.74
N PRO A 130 5.71 33.14 -12.72
CA PRO A 130 5.99 31.86 -12.06
C PRO A 130 4.77 31.20 -11.40
N VAL A 131 3.81 32.00 -10.92
CA VAL A 131 2.57 31.52 -10.28
C VAL A 131 1.70 30.78 -11.29
N ALA A 132 1.53 31.34 -12.50
CA ALA A 132 0.74 30.72 -13.56
C ALA A 132 1.35 29.37 -13.99
N LYS A 133 2.69 29.31 -14.11
CA LYS A 133 3.40 28.05 -14.42
C LYS A 133 3.16 26.99 -13.35
N LEU A 134 3.35 27.33 -12.07
CA LEU A 134 3.13 26.41 -10.95
C LEU A 134 1.67 25.94 -10.87
N ARG A 135 0.71 26.87 -11.08
CA ARG A 135 -0.73 26.57 -11.11
C ARG A 135 -1.06 25.57 -12.23
N GLY A 136 -0.50 25.76 -13.42
CA GLY A 136 -0.65 24.81 -14.53
C GLY A 136 -0.09 23.42 -14.19
N GLU A 137 1.08 23.35 -13.54
CA GLU A 137 1.69 22.08 -13.14
C GLU A 137 0.88 21.32 -12.08
N LEU A 138 0.39 22.03 -11.05
CA LEU A 138 -0.46 21.47 -9.99
C LEU A 138 -1.78 20.93 -10.57
N LEU A 139 -2.45 21.71 -11.43
CA LEU A 139 -3.70 21.29 -12.09
C LEU A 139 -3.50 20.06 -12.98
N LYS A 140 -2.39 20.01 -13.72
CA LYS A 140 -2.02 18.82 -14.50
C LYS A 140 -1.91 17.61 -13.60
N ASN A 141 -1.11 17.72 -12.54
CA ASN A 141 -0.79 16.60 -11.66
C ASN A 141 -2.01 16.14 -10.86
N ARG A 142 -2.85 17.08 -10.44
CA ARG A 142 -4.18 16.81 -9.89
C ARG A 142 -5.04 15.99 -10.86
N SER A 143 -5.09 16.38 -12.14
CA SER A 143 -5.82 15.61 -13.16
C SER A 143 -5.29 14.17 -13.31
N ALA A 144 -3.97 13.98 -13.22
CA ALA A 144 -3.37 12.64 -13.26
C ALA A 144 -3.75 11.79 -12.03
N ALA A 145 -3.71 12.37 -10.84
CA ALA A 145 -4.10 11.69 -9.60
C ALA A 145 -5.60 11.33 -9.62
N ALA A 146 -6.45 12.25 -10.07
CA ALA A 146 -7.89 12.02 -10.22
C ALA A 146 -8.21 10.88 -11.20
N LEU A 147 -7.50 10.79 -12.34
CA LEU A 147 -7.65 9.66 -13.28
C LEU A 147 -7.29 8.31 -12.64
N LYS A 148 -6.23 8.29 -11.82
CA LYS A 148 -5.79 7.07 -11.11
C LYS A 148 -6.77 6.61 -10.04
N LEU A 149 -7.49 7.55 -9.43
CA LEU A 149 -8.55 7.29 -8.46
C LEU A 149 -9.92 6.98 -9.08
N GLY A 150 -10.03 6.95 -10.41
CA GLY A 150 -11.32 6.74 -11.08
C GLY A 150 -12.29 7.91 -10.90
N LEU A 151 -11.79 9.14 -10.76
CA LEU A 151 -12.57 10.37 -10.64
C LEU A 151 -12.52 11.15 -11.97
N PRO A 152 -13.27 10.74 -13.01
CA PRO A 152 -13.10 11.29 -14.35
C PRO A 152 -13.67 12.71 -14.50
N ARG A 153 -14.68 13.11 -13.70
CA ARG A 153 -15.22 14.48 -13.71
C ARG A 153 -14.23 15.47 -13.11
N GLY A 154 -13.71 15.22 -11.91
CA GLY A 154 -12.63 16.01 -11.31
C GLY A 154 -11.36 16.05 -12.17
N ALA A 155 -11.00 14.94 -12.83
CA ALA A 155 -9.88 14.92 -13.78
C ALA A 155 -10.11 15.81 -15.01
N LEU A 156 -11.33 15.82 -15.56
CA LEU A 156 -11.72 16.64 -16.70
C LEU A 156 -11.69 18.13 -16.35
N SER A 157 -12.28 18.51 -15.22
CA SER A 157 -12.26 19.89 -14.71
C SER A 157 -10.81 20.40 -14.53
N ALA A 158 -9.97 19.61 -13.84
CA ALA A 158 -8.57 19.98 -13.62
C ALA A 158 -7.76 20.10 -14.93
N ALA A 159 -8.03 19.22 -15.91
CA ALA A 159 -7.39 19.30 -17.23
C ALA A 159 -7.86 20.54 -18.02
N ASN A 160 -9.15 20.87 -18.00
CA ASN A 160 -9.69 22.07 -18.63
C ASN A 160 -9.09 23.34 -18.00
N ALA A 161 -9.00 23.40 -16.67
CA ALA A 161 -8.38 24.51 -15.96
C ALA A 161 -6.88 24.65 -16.32
N ALA A 162 -6.15 23.54 -16.45
CA ALA A 162 -4.75 23.58 -16.91
C ALA A 162 -4.63 24.13 -18.35
N LEU A 163 -5.53 23.72 -19.24
CA LEU A 163 -5.59 24.20 -20.63
C LEU A 163 -6.00 25.68 -20.73
N GLY A 164 -6.78 26.19 -19.77
CA GLY A 164 -7.07 27.61 -19.65
C GLY A 164 -5.82 28.47 -19.37
N ILE A 165 -4.78 27.88 -18.78
CA ILE A 165 -3.49 28.54 -18.52
C ILE A 165 -2.54 28.34 -19.70
N ASN A 166 -2.41 27.12 -20.20
CA ASN A 166 -1.58 26.80 -21.35
C ASN A 166 -2.32 25.89 -22.33
N GLN A 167 -2.82 26.49 -23.41
CA GLN A 167 -3.57 25.79 -24.45
C GLN A 167 -2.72 24.80 -25.25
N GLY A 168 -1.38 24.91 -25.20
CA GLY A 168 -0.45 24.02 -25.90
C GLY A 168 0.06 22.85 -25.05
N ASP A 169 -0.42 22.63 -23.83
CA ASP A 169 0.07 21.53 -22.98
C ASP A 169 -0.47 20.16 -23.45
N GLU A 170 0.36 19.42 -24.19
CA GLU A 170 0.09 18.08 -24.70
C GLU A 170 -0.35 17.10 -23.60
N LYS A 171 0.27 17.17 -22.41
CA LYS A 171 -0.06 16.28 -21.28
C LYS A 171 -1.44 16.62 -20.70
N ALA A 172 -1.83 17.89 -20.69
CA ALA A 172 -3.16 18.30 -20.26
C ALA A 172 -4.24 17.86 -21.28
N TRP A 173 -3.98 18.00 -22.58
CA TRP A 173 -4.85 17.46 -23.64
C TRP A 173 -5.01 15.94 -23.56
N PHE A 174 -3.91 15.21 -23.34
CA PHE A 174 -3.95 13.77 -23.15
C PHE A 174 -4.80 13.36 -21.94
N ARG A 175 -4.59 14.00 -20.78
CA ARG A 175 -5.37 13.73 -19.56
C ARG A 175 -6.85 14.06 -19.73
N LYS A 176 -7.17 15.14 -20.44
CA LYS A 176 -8.55 15.49 -20.84
C LYS A 176 -9.17 14.38 -21.71
N SER A 177 -8.42 13.83 -22.66
CA SER A 177 -8.93 12.75 -23.51
C SER A 177 -9.23 11.48 -22.71
N CYS A 178 -8.37 11.10 -21.75
CA CYS A 178 -8.60 9.95 -20.87
C CYS A 178 -9.83 10.16 -19.98
N ALA A 179 -10.02 11.36 -19.45
CA ALA A 179 -11.18 11.70 -18.64
C ALA A 179 -12.49 11.62 -19.45
N LEU A 180 -12.48 12.12 -20.69
CA LEU A 180 -13.62 12.05 -21.60
C LEU A 180 -13.94 10.61 -22.04
N GLN A 181 -12.92 9.77 -22.23
CA GLN A 181 -13.12 8.33 -22.50
C GLN A 181 -13.79 7.63 -21.32
N ALA A 182 -13.33 7.90 -20.09
CA ALA A 182 -13.93 7.36 -18.88
C ALA A 182 -15.39 7.84 -18.68
N LEU A 183 -15.74 9.01 -19.20
CA LEU A 183 -17.11 9.55 -19.24
C LEU A 183 -17.93 9.10 -20.46
N ASN A 184 -17.43 8.17 -21.28
CA ASN A 184 -18.06 7.71 -22.52
C ASN A 184 -18.30 8.80 -23.60
N ARG A 185 -17.61 9.94 -23.51
CA ARG A 185 -17.69 11.06 -24.48
C ARG A 185 -16.66 10.89 -25.59
N GLN A 186 -16.80 9.82 -26.37
CA GLN A 186 -15.79 9.37 -27.35
C GLN A 186 -15.47 10.42 -28.44
N GLY A 187 -16.47 11.16 -28.92
CA GLY A 187 -16.27 12.18 -29.96
C GLY A 187 -15.34 13.31 -29.48
N GLU A 188 -15.56 13.81 -28.27
CA GLU A 188 -14.73 14.86 -27.69
C GLU A 188 -13.37 14.32 -27.23
N ALA A 189 -13.32 13.07 -26.76
CA ALA A 189 -12.06 12.42 -26.40
C ALA A 189 -11.11 12.34 -27.60
N ASN A 190 -11.62 11.95 -28.78
CA ASN A 190 -10.82 11.87 -30.00
C ASN A 190 -10.32 13.23 -30.46
N GLN A 191 -11.13 14.29 -30.31
CA GLN A 191 -10.70 15.66 -30.59
C GLN A 191 -9.60 16.12 -29.62
N ALA A 192 -9.74 15.82 -28.33
CA ALA A 192 -8.73 16.14 -27.32
C ALA A 192 -7.43 15.35 -27.54
N LEU A 193 -7.52 14.09 -27.95
CA LEU A 193 -6.37 13.22 -28.25
C LEU A 193 -5.61 13.71 -29.50
N ALA A 194 -6.34 14.14 -30.54
CA ALA A 194 -5.75 14.74 -31.73
C ALA A 194 -4.99 16.03 -31.41
N ARG A 195 -5.54 16.87 -30.53
CA ARG A 195 -4.85 18.08 -30.03
C ARG A 195 -3.63 17.77 -29.16
N ALA A 196 -3.55 16.58 -28.57
CA ALA A 196 -2.36 16.10 -27.88
C ALA A 196 -1.29 15.52 -28.83
N GLY A 197 -1.51 15.55 -30.15
CA GLY A 197 -0.60 14.97 -31.15
C GLY A 197 -0.68 13.44 -31.26
N LEU A 198 -1.75 12.82 -30.76
CA LEU A 198 -1.94 11.37 -30.73
C LEU A 198 -3.11 10.93 -31.62
N SER A 199 -2.97 9.78 -32.28
CA SER A 199 -4.01 9.20 -33.14
C SER A 199 -4.93 8.27 -32.34
N PRO A 200 -6.26 8.32 -32.52
CA PRO A 200 -7.17 7.36 -31.91
C PRO A 200 -6.93 5.93 -32.45
N PRO A 201 -7.08 4.89 -31.61
CA PRO A 201 -7.00 3.51 -32.07
C PRO A 201 -8.10 3.21 -33.11
N PRO A 202 -7.85 2.31 -34.10
CA PRO A 202 -8.82 2.03 -35.15
C PRO A 202 -10.13 1.49 -34.56
N ALA A 203 -11.25 2.03 -35.06
CA ALA A 203 -12.59 1.78 -34.57
C ALA A 203 -12.95 0.29 -34.65
N LYS A 204 -13.13 -0.37 -33.50
CA LYS A 204 -13.85 -1.65 -33.45
C LYS A 204 -15.34 -1.37 -33.58
N THR A 205 -15.93 -1.99 -34.58
CA THR A 205 -17.34 -1.96 -34.96
C THR A 205 -18.27 -2.28 -33.78
N ALA A 206 -19.38 -1.54 -33.74
CA ALA A 206 -20.45 -1.67 -32.78
C ALA A 206 -21.00 -3.10 -32.70
N VAL A 207 -20.98 -3.70 -31.51
CA VAL A 207 -21.80 -4.87 -31.18
C VAL A 207 -22.82 -4.45 -30.12
N LYS A 208 -24.09 -4.73 -30.42
CA LYS A 208 -25.28 -4.43 -29.60
C LYS A 208 -25.09 -4.89 -28.16
N ARG A 209 -25.36 -3.97 -27.22
CA ARG A 209 -25.55 -4.23 -25.78
C ARG A 209 -26.63 -5.30 -25.60
N THR A 210 -26.24 -6.47 -25.08
CA THR A 210 -27.12 -7.31 -24.28
C THR A 210 -26.64 -7.26 -22.84
N THR A 211 -27.59 -7.04 -21.95
CA THR A 211 -27.47 -6.87 -20.50
C THR A 211 -26.66 -7.99 -19.84
N LYS A 212 -25.47 -7.67 -19.32
CA LYS A 212 -24.82 -8.42 -18.23
C LYS A 212 -24.19 -7.42 -17.25
N THR A 213 -24.43 -7.72 -15.98
CA THR A 213 -23.91 -7.18 -14.72
C THR A 213 -22.42 -6.78 -14.78
N PRO A 214 -21.97 -5.78 -14.01
CA PRO A 214 -20.68 -5.13 -14.22
C PRO A 214 -19.53 -6.05 -13.79
N ALA A 215 -18.87 -6.65 -14.77
CA ALA A 215 -17.61 -7.34 -14.60
C ALA A 215 -16.46 -6.33 -14.67
N LEU A 216 -15.49 -6.56 -13.80
CA LEU A 216 -14.22 -5.84 -13.61
C LEU A 216 -13.57 -5.39 -14.93
N ALA A 217 -13.00 -4.20 -14.85
CA ALA A 217 -12.12 -3.61 -15.85
C ALA A 217 -11.04 -4.61 -16.33
N ASP A 218 -11.01 -4.82 -17.64
CA ASP A 218 -9.97 -5.56 -18.34
C ASP A 218 -8.61 -4.92 -18.06
N LYS A 219 -7.82 -5.65 -17.26
CA LYS A 219 -6.36 -5.54 -17.19
C LYS A 219 -5.82 -5.42 -18.61
N LYS A 220 -4.95 -4.43 -18.83
CA LYS A 220 -3.95 -4.48 -19.90
C LYS A 220 -3.43 -5.91 -20.01
N THR A 221 -3.59 -6.53 -21.17
CA THR A 221 -2.85 -7.73 -21.56
C THR A 221 -1.40 -7.35 -21.81
N THR A 222 -0.70 -6.95 -20.74
CA THR A 222 0.71 -7.26 -20.58
C THR A 222 0.81 -8.77 -20.71
N LYS A 223 1.51 -9.26 -21.74
CA LYS A 223 1.90 -10.68 -21.82
C LYS A 223 2.37 -11.09 -20.42
N VAL A 224 1.66 -12.05 -19.81
CA VAL A 224 2.02 -12.56 -18.49
C VAL A 224 3.45 -13.06 -18.62
N LYS A 225 4.38 -12.39 -17.93
CA LYS A 225 5.78 -12.78 -17.95
C LYS A 225 5.83 -14.09 -17.17
N GLU A 226 6.01 -15.21 -17.87
CA GLU A 226 6.12 -16.52 -17.25
C GLU A 226 7.58 -16.85 -16.93
N LEU A 227 7.79 -17.64 -15.88
CA LEU A 227 9.10 -18.16 -15.54
C LEU A 227 9.52 -19.18 -16.61
N ASP A 228 10.76 -19.08 -17.09
CA ASP A 228 11.32 -20.06 -18.03
C ASP A 228 11.23 -21.48 -17.40
N PRO A 229 10.58 -22.46 -18.06
CA PRO A 229 10.48 -23.82 -17.56
C PRO A 229 11.83 -24.44 -17.16
N ALA A 230 12.92 -24.08 -17.86
CA ALA A 230 14.27 -24.56 -17.56
C ALA A 230 14.80 -24.03 -16.21
N LEU A 231 14.33 -22.86 -15.76
CA LEU A 231 14.76 -22.23 -14.51
C LEU A 231 13.85 -22.54 -13.32
N SER A 232 12.73 -23.24 -13.53
CA SER A 232 11.76 -23.55 -12.46
C SER A 232 12.38 -24.33 -11.30
N SER A 233 13.23 -25.33 -11.59
CA SER A 233 13.90 -26.11 -10.55
C SER A 233 14.89 -25.27 -9.74
N LEU A 234 15.70 -24.46 -10.44
CA LEU A 234 16.66 -23.54 -9.81
C LEU A 234 15.97 -22.50 -8.94
N PHE A 235 14.83 -21.99 -9.40
CA PHE A 235 14.02 -21.01 -8.71
C PHE A 235 13.43 -21.54 -7.40
N GLU A 236 12.92 -22.78 -7.41
CA GLU A 236 12.35 -23.41 -6.23
C GLU A 236 13.38 -23.65 -5.11
N ASP A 237 14.65 -23.81 -5.47
CA ASP A 237 15.74 -24.02 -4.51
C ASP A 237 16.24 -22.73 -3.84
N LEU A 238 15.72 -21.57 -4.25
CA LEU A 238 16.11 -20.28 -3.68
C LEU A 238 15.58 -20.14 -2.25
N VAL A 239 16.44 -19.62 -1.39
CA VAL A 239 16.09 -19.14 -0.05
C VAL A 239 15.80 -17.64 -0.17
N PHE A 240 14.66 -17.19 0.34
CA PHE A 240 14.21 -15.81 0.18
C PHE A 240 15.25 -14.78 0.66
N ILE A 241 15.91 -15.03 1.79
CA ILE A 241 16.90 -14.11 2.32
C ILE A 241 18.19 -14.02 1.48
N GLU A 242 18.59 -15.12 0.83
CA GLU A 242 19.78 -15.15 -0.04
C GLU A 242 19.59 -14.31 -1.30
N ILE A 243 18.36 -14.22 -1.79
CA ILE A 243 18.00 -13.37 -2.94
C ILE A 243 17.65 -11.93 -2.54
N GLY A 244 17.78 -11.60 -1.26
CA GLY A 244 17.62 -10.25 -0.73
C GLY A 244 16.21 -9.91 -0.25
N VAL A 245 15.33 -10.89 -0.04
CA VAL A 245 14.05 -10.67 0.63
C VAL A 245 14.31 -10.58 2.13
N ASP A 246 14.36 -9.36 2.64
CA ASP A 246 14.41 -9.09 4.08
C ASP A 246 13.00 -9.07 4.70
N SER A 247 12.93 -8.77 5.99
CA SER A 247 11.67 -8.77 6.73
C SER A 247 10.61 -7.80 6.18
N VAL A 248 11.04 -6.70 5.55
CA VAL A 248 10.11 -5.74 4.96
C VAL A 248 9.67 -6.20 3.56
N LEU A 249 10.62 -6.66 2.75
CA LEU A 249 10.31 -7.20 1.43
C LEU A 249 9.47 -8.48 1.50
N ALA A 250 9.56 -9.24 2.59
CA ALA A 250 8.68 -10.38 2.84
C ALA A 250 7.20 -9.96 2.94
N VAL A 251 6.91 -8.82 3.58
CA VAL A 251 5.55 -8.28 3.68
C VAL A 251 5.05 -7.83 2.30
N ASP A 252 5.89 -7.12 1.55
CA ASP A 252 5.55 -6.67 0.20
C ASP A 252 5.34 -7.86 -0.75
N LEU A 253 6.17 -8.91 -0.63
CA LEU A 253 6.00 -10.16 -1.36
C LEU A 253 4.66 -10.83 -1.07
N VAL A 254 4.24 -10.93 0.20
CA VAL A 254 2.92 -11.48 0.55
C VAL A 254 1.80 -10.63 -0.05
N ARG A 255 1.92 -9.30 -0.03
CA ARG A 255 0.93 -8.40 -0.65
C ARG A 255 0.84 -8.62 -2.17
N HIS A 256 1.96 -8.75 -2.86
CA HIS A 256 1.98 -9.07 -4.30
C HIS A 256 1.41 -10.47 -4.59
N LEU A 257 1.69 -11.45 -3.73
CA LEU A 257 1.10 -12.79 -3.84
C LEU A 257 -0.42 -12.76 -3.63
N GLN A 258 -0.92 -12.00 -2.66
CA GLN A 258 -2.35 -11.82 -2.41
C GLN A 258 -3.06 -11.13 -3.58
N ALA A 259 -2.40 -10.16 -4.23
CA ALA A 259 -2.92 -9.49 -5.42
C ALA A 259 -3.02 -10.42 -6.65
N GLU A 260 -2.14 -11.42 -6.74
CA GLU A 260 -2.17 -12.46 -7.77
C GLU A 260 -3.12 -13.62 -7.44
N LEU A 261 -3.39 -13.85 -6.16
CA LEU A 261 -4.25 -14.92 -5.63
C LEU A 261 -5.35 -14.35 -4.70
N PRO A 262 -6.31 -13.55 -5.23
CA PRO A 262 -7.31 -12.87 -4.40
C PRO A 262 -8.18 -13.83 -3.60
N ASP A 263 -8.46 -15.03 -4.12
CA ASP A 263 -9.34 -16.02 -3.48
C ASP A 263 -8.61 -16.91 -2.44
N THR A 264 -7.31 -16.70 -2.22
CA THR A 264 -6.52 -17.50 -1.27
C THR A 264 -6.06 -16.61 -0.11
N PRO A 265 -6.54 -16.82 1.13
CA PRO A 265 -6.08 -16.05 2.27
C PRO A 265 -4.64 -16.46 2.62
N LEU A 266 -3.71 -15.52 2.51
CA LEU A 266 -2.30 -15.71 2.83
C LEU A 266 -1.99 -15.12 4.22
N SER A 267 -1.23 -15.86 5.03
CA SER A 267 -0.71 -15.32 6.29
C SER A 267 0.43 -14.35 5.98
N LEU A 268 0.52 -13.22 6.69
CA LEU A 268 1.67 -12.32 6.62
C LEU A 268 2.95 -12.99 7.15
N SER A 269 2.83 -14.09 7.90
CA SER A 269 3.96 -14.93 8.33
C SER A 269 4.44 -15.92 7.26
N LEU A 270 3.76 -16.06 6.11
CA LEU A 270 4.00 -17.13 5.13
C LEU A 270 5.47 -17.28 4.74
N ILE A 271 6.13 -16.18 4.40
CA ILE A 271 7.53 -16.19 3.95
C ILE A 271 8.50 -16.53 5.09
N TYR A 272 8.10 -16.28 6.34
CA TYR A 272 8.89 -16.61 7.52
C TYR A 272 8.74 -18.09 7.89
N ASP A 273 7.51 -18.58 7.91
CA ASP A 273 7.20 -19.97 8.22
C ASP A 273 7.76 -20.93 7.17
N TYR A 274 7.84 -20.45 5.92
CA TYR A 274 8.31 -21.19 4.76
C TYR A 274 9.43 -20.42 4.03
N PRO A 275 10.67 -20.45 4.57
CA PRO A 275 11.78 -19.59 4.12
C PRO A 275 12.33 -19.93 2.72
N THR A 276 11.87 -21.02 2.10
CA THR A 276 12.22 -21.37 0.72
C THR A 276 11.05 -21.18 -0.24
N VAL A 277 11.38 -20.90 -1.51
CA VAL A 277 10.39 -20.78 -2.59
C VAL A 277 9.59 -22.08 -2.74
N ARG A 278 10.26 -23.24 -2.66
CA ARG A 278 9.63 -24.57 -2.72
C ARG A 278 8.57 -24.78 -1.65
N GLU A 279 8.89 -24.49 -0.38
CA GLU A 279 7.95 -24.66 0.73
C GLU A 279 6.74 -23.75 0.57
N THR A 280 6.95 -22.49 0.19
CA THR A 280 5.87 -21.54 -0.08
C THR A 280 4.96 -22.04 -1.20
N ILE A 281 5.52 -22.52 -2.32
CA ILE A 281 4.72 -23.11 -3.41
C ILE A 281 3.92 -24.32 -2.92
N ASN A 282 4.52 -25.19 -2.10
CA ASN A 282 3.82 -26.37 -1.58
C ASN A 282 2.62 -25.99 -0.71
N VAL A 283 2.75 -24.94 0.12
CA VAL A 283 1.68 -24.42 0.97
C VAL A 283 0.56 -23.79 0.14
N LEU A 284 0.93 -22.96 -0.85
CA LEU A 284 -0.03 -22.35 -1.77
C LEU A 284 -0.80 -23.41 -2.57
N MET A 285 -0.10 -24.44 -3.06
CA MET A 285 -0.71 -25.58 -3.75
C MET A 285 -1.67 -26.36 -2.83
N GLY A 286 -1.32 -26.53 -1.55
CA GLY A 286 -2.17 -27.16 -0.55
C GLY A 286 -3.47 -26.38 -0.29
N LYS A 287 -3.41 -25.05 -0.29
CA LYS A 287 -4.58 -24.18 -0.06
C LYS A 287 -5.57 -24.15 -1.23
N ILE A 288 -5.10 -24.36 -2.47
CA ILE A 288 -5.94 -24.29 -3.68
C ILE A 288 -6.67 -25.63 -3.96
N ASN A 289 -6.48 -26.65 -3.11
CA ASN A 289 -7.16 -27.95 -3.15
C ASN A 289 -7.18 -28.60 -4.56
N ALA A 290 -6.14 -28.35 -5.35
CA ALA A 290 -6.07 -28.75 -6.74
C ALA A 290 -5.22 -30.01 -6.92
N LYS A 291 -5.61 -30.86 -7.87
CA LYS A 291 -4.88 -32.10 -8.19
C LYS A 291 -3.41 -31.76 -8.50
N LYS A 292 -2.49 -32.47 -7.83
CA LYS A 292 -1.03 -32.36 -8.01
C LYS A 292 -0.67 -32.63 -9.46
N GLY A 293 -0.55 -31.58 -10.27
CA GLY A 293 -0.12 -31.64 -11.66
C GLY A 293 1.00 -30.64 -11.93
N ASP A 294 2.00 -31.06 -12.71
CA ASP A 294 3.19 -30.26 -13.02
C ASP A 294 2.84 -28.89 -13.63
N TYR A 295 1.74 -28.82 -14.39
CA TYR A 295 1.24 -27.58 -14.96
C TYR A 295 0.88 -26.54 -13.88
N LEU A 296 0.14 -26.95 -12.85
CA LEU A 296 -0.29 -26.03 -11.79
C LEU A 296 0.91 -25.60 -10.93
N ARG A 297 1.85 -26.51 -10.68
CA ARG A 297 3.10 -26.20 -9.98
C ARG A 297 3.92 -25.16 -10.73
N ARG A 298 4.06 -25.29 -12.05
CA ARG A 298 4.75 -24.29 -12.91
C ARG A 298 4.02 -22.94 -12.92
N ARG A 299 2.69 -22.95 -12.97
CA ARG A 299 1.88 -21.74 -12.87
C ARG A 299 2.08 -21.05 -11.52
N MET A 300 2.09 -21.82 -10.43
CA MET A 300 2.34 -21.30 -9.09
C MET A 300 3.76 -20.75 -8.96
N ALA A 301 4.76 -21.46 -9.47
CA ALA A 301 6.14 -20.98 -9.52
C ALA A 301 6.25 -19.65 -10.29
N SER A 302 5.54 -19.53 -11.42
CA SER A 302 5.48 -18.28 -12.18
C SER A 302 4.77 -17.16 -11.43
N THR A 303 3.75 -17.46 -10.63
CA THR A 303 3.09 -16.49 -9.75
C THR A 303 4.05 -15.99 -8.65
N VAL A 304 4.72 -16.90 -7.95
CA VAL A 304 5.70 -16.53 -6.92
C VAL A 304 6.87 -15.76 -7.51
N TRP A 305 7.34 -16.14 -8.70
CA TRP A 305 8.42 -15.43 -9.39
C TRP A 305 8.02 -14.02 -9.81
N ARG A 306 6.80 -13.80 -10.30
CA ARG A 306 6.29 -12.45 -10.63
C ARG A 306 6.18 -11.59 -9.37
N ALA A 307 5.56 -12.11 -8.32
CA ALA A 307 5.47 -11.40 -7.04
C ALA A 307 6.86 -11.05 -6.46
N LEU A 308 7.85 -11.94 -6.63
CA LEU A 308 9.24 -11.65 -6.27
C LEU A 308 9.88 -10.58 -7.16
N CYS A 309 9.63 -10.60 -8.47
CA CYS A 309 10.14 -9.56 -9.37
C CYS A 309 9.57 -8.19 -9.01
N ASP A 310 8.29 -8.12 -8.65
CA ASP A 310 7.61 -6.89 -8.26
C ASP A 310 8.15 -6.39 -6.91
N ALA A 311 8.27 -7.28 -5.91
CA ALA A 311 8.83 -6.93 -4.60
C ALA A 311 10.30 -6.48 -4.68
N LEU A 312 11.14 -7.19 -5.44
CA LEU A 312 12.58 -6.88 -5.55
C LEU A 312 12.88 -5.78 -6.56
N GLY A 313 11.95 -5.45 -7.45
CA GLY A 313 12.17 -4.57 -8.61
C GLY A 313 13.16 -5.15 -9.65
N LYS A 314 13.53 -6.43 -9.53
CA LYS A 314 14.53 -7.11 -10.38
C LYS A 314 14.29 -8.61 -10.43
N ASP A 315 14.87 -9.27 -11.44
CA ASP A 315 14.78 -10.72 -11.59
C ASP A 315 15.79 -11.44 -10.68
N PRO A 316 15.34 -12.30 -9.73
CA PRO A 316 16.23 -12.99 -8.80
C PRO A 316 17.18 -13.98 -9.48
N LEU A 317 16.84 -14.48 -10.68
CA LEU A 317 17.63 -15.50 -11.40
C LEU A 317 18.73 -14.89 -12.27
N LYS A 318 18.64 -13.60 -12.61
CA LYS A 318 19.67 -12.90 -13.41
C LYS A 318 20.90 -12.51 -12.59
N GLN A 319 20.81 -12.54 -11.26
CA GLN A 319 21.98 -12.35 -10.38
C GLN A 319 22.75 -13.66 -10.25
N GLN A 320 23.49 -14.02 -11.31
CA GLN A 320 24.35 -15.21 -11.35
C GLN A 320 25.66 -15.05 -10.54
N ARG A 321 25.55 -14.45 -9.35
CA ARG A 321 26.57 -14.45 -8.28
C ARG A 321 25.87 -14.51 -6.92
N LEU A 322 24.97 -15.47 -6.74
CA LEU A 322 24.68 -15.97 -5.39
C LEU A 322 25.98 -16.59 -4.87
N LYS A 323 26.81 -15.78 -4.20
CA LYS A 323 27.80 -16.30 -3.27
C LYS A 323 26.98 -17.00 -2.19
N ARG A 324 26.64 -18.28 -2.41
CA ARG A 324 26.05 -19.14 -1.38
C ARG A 324 26.93 -18.93 -0.15
N SER A 325 26.38 -18.35 0.91
CA SER A 325 27.08 -18.26 2.18
C SER A 325 27.34 -19.71 2.59
N ARG A 326 28.58 -20.16 2.42
CA ARG A 326 28.97 -21.56 2.62
C ARG A 326 29.19 -21.90 4.09
N GLN A 327 29.07 -20.91 4.98
CA GLN A 327 29.37 -21.10 6.38
C GLN A 327 28.18 -21.79 7.05
N LEU A 328 28.18 -23.11 6.98
CA LEU A 328 27.21 -23.97 7.64
C LEU A 328 27.59 -24.08 9.11
N TYR A 329 26.64 -23.78 10.00
CA TYR A 329 26.78 -24.06 11.41
C TYR A 329 26.32 -25.49 11.70
N THR A 330 27.02 -26.16 12.61
CA THR A 330 26.49 -27.39 13.22
C THR A 330 25.21 -27.09 14.00
N GLU A 331 24.39 -28.11 14.25
CA GLU A 331 23.15 -27.95 15.04
C GLU A 331 23.40 -27.26 16.40
N ILE A 332 24.45 -27.69 17.10
CA ILE A 332 24.85 -27.14 18.40
C ILE A 332 25.22 -25.66 18.28
N GLN A 333 26.08 -25.31 17.31
CA GLN A 333 26.47 -23.92 17.08
C GLN A 333 25.28 -23.04 16.71
N ALA A 334 24.36 -23.53 15.88
CA ALA A 334 23.15 -22.81 15.51
C ALA A 334 22.26 -22.56 16.73
N MET A 335 22.08 -23.57 17.59
CA MET A 335 21.30 -23.43 18.83
C MET A 335 21.92 -22.42 19.81
N ASP A 336 23.25 -22.38 19.94
CA ASP A 336 23.95 -21.41 20.79
C ASP A 336 23.77 -19.98 20.28
N ILE A 337 23.97 -19.78 18.97
CA ILE A 337 23.78 -18.48 18.31
C ILE A 337 22.34 -18.00 18.51
N LEU A 338 21.36 -18.86 18.25
CA LEU A 338 19.94 -18.54 18.41
C LEU A 338 19.58 -18.24 19.86
N SER A 339 20.17 -18.95 20.82
CA SER A 339 19.95 -18.69 22.24
C SER A 339 20.50 -17.33 22.68
N ASP A 340 21.64 -16.91 22.13
CA ASP A 340 22.19 -15.59 22.41
C ASP A 340 21.36 -14.47 21.76
N LEU A 341 20.86 -14.69 20.54
CA LEU A 341 19.92 -13.77 19.89
C LEU A 341 18.62 -13.64 20.70
N GLN A 342 18.06 -14.76 21.17
CA GLN A 342 16.86 -14.75 22.00
C GLN A 342 17.06 -13.91 23.26
N LYS A 343 18.14 -14.14 24.01
CA LYS A 343 18.47 -13.37 25.23
C LYS A 343 18.63 -11.87 24.94
N ALA A 344 19.21 -11.53 23.79
CA ALA A 344 19.38 -10.14 23.38
C ALA A 344 18.02 -9.45 23.13
N TYR A 345 17.09 -10.14 22.49
CA TYR A 345 15.74 -9.62 22.23
C TYR A 345 14.84 -9.64 23.48
N GLU A 346 15.04 -10.58 24.40
CA GLU A 346 14.30 -10.62 25.67
C GLU A 346 14.83 -9.61 26.70
N SER A 347 15.88 -8.85 26.37
CA SER A 347 16.40 -7.83 27.27
C SER A 347 15.35 -6.73 27.54
N PRO A 348 15.19 -6.27 28.80
CA PRO A 348 14.17 -5.27 29.15
C PRO A 348 14.28 -3.98 28.32
N GLY A 349 15.51 -3.58 27.96
CA GLY A 349 15.75 -2.42 27.11
C GLY A 349 15.24 -2.59 25.69
N PHE A 350 15.47 -3.76 25.07
CA PHE A 350 14.97 -4.04 23.73
C PHE A 350 13.45 -4.19 23.73
N VAL A 351 12.87 -4.92 24.68
CA VAL A 351 11.41 -5.10 24.79
C VAL A 351 10.70 -3.75 24.93
N LYS A 352 11.21 -2.85 25.78
CA LYS A 352 10.66 -1.50 25.93
C LYS A 352 10.73 -0.71 24.62
N ALA A 353 11.88 -0.72 23.95
CA ALA A 353 12.07 -0.02 22.67
C ALA A 353 11.16 -0.59 21.57
N ALA A 354 11.04 -1.91 21.47
CA ALA A 354 10.15 -2.57 20.51
C ALA A 354 8.68 -2.20 20.77
N SER A 355 8.25 -2.15 22.04
CA SER A 355 6.89 -1.73 22.41
C SER A 355 6.60 -0.27 22.04
N GLU A 356 7.55 0.64 22.27
CA GLU A 356 7.43 2.05 21.88
C GLU A 356 7.35 2.21 20.36
N ILE A 357 8.18 1.49 19.60
CA ILE A 357 8.15 1.50 18.13
C ILE A 357 6.83 0.92 17.61
N ALA A 358 6.32 -0.15 18.21
CA ALA A 358 5.03 -0.72 17.84
C ALA A 358 3.90 0.30 18.00
N LYS A 359 3.89 1.05 19.10
CA LYS A 359 2.91 2.13 19.34
C LYS A 359 3.05 3.26 18.32
N GLN A 360 4.27 3.72 18.05
CA GLN A 360 4.54 4.80 17.09
C GLN A 360 4.15 4.42 15.66
N SER A 361 4.35 3.16 15.29
CA SER A 361 3.97 2.63 13.98
C SER A 361 2.48 2.29 13.87
N ALA A 362 1.65 2.65 14.87
CA ALA A 362 0.26 2.23 14.98
C ALA A 362 0.07 0.71 14.80
N TYR A 363 1.12 -0.06 15.11
CA TYR A 363 1.25 -1.49 14.89
C TYR A 363 1.05 -1.96 13.44
N ASP A 364 1.23 -1.07 12.47
CA ASP A 364 1.40 -1.46 11.07
C ASP A 364 2.71 -2.25 10.93
N GLN A 365 2.62 -3.46 10.37
CA GLN A 365 3.74 -4.42 10.33
C GLN A 365 4.94 -3.86 9.55
N ARG A 366 4.70 -3.22 8.41
CA ARG A 366 5.76 -2.68 7.56
C ARG A 366 6.50 -1.55 8.26
N SER A 367 5.74 -0.60 8.81
CA SER A 367 6.28 0.55 9.54
C SER A 367 7.01 0.11 10.82
N PHE A 368 6.46 -0.87 11.54
CA PHE A 368 7.11 -1.48 12.70
C PHE A 368 8.46 -2.09 12.36
N LEU A 369 8.53 -2.97 11.34
CA LEU A 369 9.77 -3.64 10.97
C LEU A 369 10.84 -2.66 10.47
N MET A 370 10.44 -1.64 9.70
CA MET A 370 11.35 -0.58 9.24
C MET A 370 11.98 0.17 10.41
N ASN A 371 11.18 0.54 11.41
CA ASN A 371 11.66 1.29 12.58
C ASN A 371 12.42 0.40 13.58
N LEU A 372 12.03 -0.87 13.71
CA LEU A 372 12.69 -1.85 14.58
C LEU A 372 14.11 -2.19 14.10
N ARG A 373 14.35 -2.16 12.79
CA ARG A 373 15.64 -2.55 12.17
C ARG A 373 16.85 -1.92 12.84
N SER A 374 16.81 -0.61 13.11
CA SER A 374 17.93 0.10 13.75
C SER A 374 18.21 -0.42 15.16
N LYS A 375 17.16 -0.62 15.95
CA LYS A 375 17.25 -1.11 17.33
C LYS A 375 17.61 -2.59 17.43
N ALA A 376 17.12 -3.42 16.50
CA ALA A 376 17.55 -4.81 16.37
C ALA A 376 19.04 -4.90 16.04
N MET A 377 19.54 -4.07 15.13
CA MET A 377 20.97 -4.05 14.79
C MET A 377 21.86 -3.69 15.99
N GLU A 378 21.43 -2.79 16.89
CA GLU A 378 22.20 -2.44 18.10
C GLU A 378 22.49 -3.67 18.97
N VAL A 379 21.50 -4.55 19.17
CA VAL A 379 21.63 -5.76 19.99
C VAL A 379 22.27 -6.94 19.25
N GLN A 380 22.21 -6.96 17.91
CA GLN A 380 22.82 -8.00 17.07
C GLN A 380 24.33 -7.80 16.85
N ARG A 381 24.82 -6.55 16.81
CA ARG A 381 26.23 -6.21 16.54
C ARG A 381 27.25 -6.98 17.40
N PRO A 382 27.06 -7.13 18.73
CA PRO A 382 27.99 -7.90 19.57
C PRO A 382 28.10 -9.36 19.13
N ILE A 383 26.96 -9.97 18.77
CA ILE A 383 26.89 -11.37 18.32
C ILE A 383 27.59 -11.53 16.97
N LEU A 384 27.32 -10.64 16.01
CA LEU A 384 27.97 -10.64 14.70
C LEU A 384 29.50 -10.48 14.81
N ARG A 385 29.96 -9.57 15.67
CA ARG A 385 31.40 -9.35 15.92
C ARG A 385 32.07 -10.60 16.47
N ARG A 386 31.43 -11.29 17.42
CA ARG A 386 31.95 -12.54 18.00
C ARG A 386 32.05 -13.67 16.97
N LEU A 387 31.13 -13.69 16.00
CA LEU A 387 31.12 -14.67 14.91
C LEU A 387 32.09 -14.30 13.75
N GLY A 388 32.77 -13.15 13.82
CA GLY A 388 33.65 -12.67 12.76
C GLY A 388 32.89 -12.22 11.49
N LEU A 389 31.59 -11.94 11.61
CA LEU A 389 30.75 -11.46 10.52
C LEU A 389 30.74 -9.92 10.46
N ALA A 390 30.41 -9.38 9.30
CA ALA A 390 30.22 -7.94 9.13
C ALA A 390 29.12 -7.43 10.09
N THR A 391 29.36 -6.30 10.74
CA THR A 391 28.42 -5.72 11.72
C THR A 391 27.32 -4.86 11.08
N ASP A 392 26.97 -5.19 9.84
CA ASP A 392 26.03 -4.47 8.98
C ASP A 392 24.87 -5.38 8.55
N ALA A 393 23.98 -4.87 7.70
CA ALA A 393 22.85 -5.64 7.20
C ALA A 393 23.27 -6.84 6.33
N GLN A 394 24.47 -6.83 5.74
CA GLN A 394 24.93 -7.96 4.93
C GLN A 394 25.38 -9.12 5.82
N GLY A 395 26.15 -8.85 6.88
CA GLY A 395 26.55 -9.90 7.81
C GLY A 395 25.37 -10.56 8.53
N LEU A 396 24.30 -9.79 8.82
CA LEU A 396 23.07 -10.36 9.35
C LEU A 396 22.38 -11.28 8.33
N ARG A 397 22.29 -10.87 7.05
CA ARG A 397 21.75 -11.74 5.99
C ARG A 397 22.54 -13.04 5.85
N ASP A 398 23.86 -12.94 5.91
CA ASP A 398 24.74 -14.11 5.81
C ASP A 398 24.54 -15.06 7.00
N LEU A 399 24.36 -14.52 8.21
CA LEU A 399 24.03 -15.29 9.42
C LEU A 399 22.67 -15.98 9.31
N GLU A 400 21.62 -15.23 8.95
CA GLU A 400 20.27 -15.76 8.85
C GLU A 400 20.15 -16.82 7.74
N ALA A 401 20.82 -16.62 6.60
CA ALA A 401 20.90 -17.63 5.54
C ALA A 401 21.55 -18.93 6.03
N ALA A 402 22.65 -18.83 6.77
CA ALA A 402 23.31 -19.99 7.36
C ALA A 402 22.41 -20.73 8.36
N LEU A 403 21.75 -20.01 9.25
CA LEU A 403 20.82 -20.58 10.24
C LEU A 403 19.61 -21.25 9.58
N VAL A 404 19.03 -20.62 8.55
CA VAL A 404 17.92 -21.19 7.78
C VAL A 404 18.36 -22.46 7.06
N ASN A 405 19.55 -22.48 6.46
CA ASN A 405 20.07 -23.67 5.81
C ASN A 405 20.30 -24.84 6.80
N THR A 406 20.77 -24.55 8.02
CA THR A 406 20.86 -25.56 9.10
C THR A 406 19.47 -26.00 9.57
N ALA A 407 18.51 -25.08 9.73
CA ALA A 407 17.13 -25.38 10.15
C ALA A 407 16.39 -26.33 9.19
N ARG A 408 16.74 -26.32 7.89
CA ARG A 408 16.19 -27.27 6.90
C ARG A 408 16.54 -28.73 7.20
N GLN A 409 17.65 -28.96 7.88
CA GLN A 409 18.15 -30.30 8.21
C GLN A 409 17.85 -30.70 9.66
N ALA A 410 17.57 -29.73 10.53
CA ALA A 410 17.38 -29.92 11.97
C ALA A 410 16.08 -29.24 12.47
N PRO A 411 15.03 -30.02 12.80
CA PRO A 411 13.75 -29.49 13.32
C PRO A 411 13.88 -28.70 14.64
N SER A 412 14.84 -29.07 15.49
CA SER A 412 15.18 -28.37 16.73
C SER A 412 15.58 -26.91 16.48
N VAL A 413 16.44 -26.69 15.49
CA VAL A 413 16.92 -25.37 15.07
C VAL A 413 15.77 -24.57 14.44
N GLN A 414 14.90 -25.22 13.68
CA GLN A 414 13.72 -24.59 13.10
C GLN A 414 12.79 -24.02 14.18
N GLU A 415 12.49 -24.82 15.22
CA GLU A 415 11.64 -24.36 16.32
C GLU A 415 12.31 -23.25 17.14
N LYS A 416 13.62 -23.37 17.39
CA LYS A 416 14.37 -22.31 18.07
C LYS A 416 14.41 -21.01 17.27
N LEU A 417 14.55 -21.08 15.96
CA LEU A 417 14.50 -19.92 15.07
C LEU A 417 13.12 -19.24 15.13
N ARG A 418 12.03 -20.03 15.21
CA ARG A 418 10.67 -19.52 15.42
C ARG A 418 10.57 -18.72 16.72
N MET A 419 11.07 -19.27 17.83
CA MET A 419 11.07 -18.57 19.14
C MET A 419 11.90 -17.28 19.12
N VAL A 420 13.08 -17.28 18.50
CA VAL A 420 13.92 -16.07 18.38
C VAL A 420 13.20 -14.97 17.61
N ARG A 421 12.49 -15.31 16.53
CA ARG A 421 11.69 -14.35 15.77
C ARG A 421 10.54 -13.79 16.60
N MET A 422 9.86 -14.64 17.38
CA MET A 422 8.84 -14.20 18.33
C MET A 422 9.41 -13.22 19.36
N ALA A 423 10.61 -13.49 19.89
CA ALA A 423 11.30 -12.57 20.80
C ALA A 423 11.66 -11.24 20.12
N GLN A 424 12.15 -11.27 18.88
CA GLN A 424 12.50 -10.07 18.12
C GLN A 424 11.30 -9.18 17.82
N GLN A 425 10.15 -9.78 17.47
CA GLN A 425 8.98 -9.08 16.94
C GLN A 425 7.84 -8.92 17.97
N GLY A 426 7.97 -9.54 19.14
CA GLY A 426 7.08 -9.42 20.29
C GLY A 426 5.94 -10.45 20.36
N GLY A 427 6.10 -11.48 21.19
CA GLY A 427 5.05 -12.40 21.70
C GLY A 427 5.66 -13.58 22.50
N GLU A 428 4.95 -14.34 23.34
CA GLU A 428 3.70 -14.09 24.08
C GLU A 428 4.02 -13.19 25.30
N ASN A 429 3.21 -12.14 25.51
CA ASN A 429 3.27 -11.15 26.61
C ASN A 429 4.10 -9.86 26.39
N GLY A 430 4.32 -9.41 25.14
CA GLY A 430 5.07 -8.15 24.89
C GLY A 430 4.64 -7.23 23.73
N MET A 431 3.79 -7.71 22.81
CA MET A 431 3.03 -6.98 21.75
C MET A 431 3.81 -6.48 20.52
N TRP A 432 3.35 -6.48 19.25
CA TRP A 432 2.60 -7.39 18.35
C TRP A 432 2.76 -6.82 16.92
N THR A 433 3.12 -7.64 15.94
CA THR A 433 2.67 -7.48 14.52
C THR A 433 2.49 -8.80 13.77
N ILE A 434 3.08 -9.92 14.22
CA ILE A 434 3.14 -11.17 13.43
C ILE A 434 2.23 -12.30 13.94
N ASN A 435 1.81 -12.30 15.21
CA ASN A 435 0.94 -13.35 15.75
C ASN A 435 -0.56 -12.99 15.82
N VAL A 436 -0.99 -11.84 15.31
CA VAL A 436 -2.42 -11.49 15.32
C VAL A 436 -3.22 -12.35 14.32
N GLU A 437 -2.55 -13.05 13.39
CA GLU A 437 -3.19 -13.73 12.26
C GLU A 437 -3.30 -15.25 12.37
N GLN A 438 -2.67 -15.90 13.36
CA GLN A 438 -2.65 -17.37 13.43
C GLN A 438 -3.97 -17.99 13.94
N ASN A 439 -5.02 -17.21 14.18
CA ASN A 439 -6.33 -17.75 14.56
C ASN A 439 -7.29 -17.71 13.35
N PRO A 440 -7.78 -18.87 12.85
CA PRO A 440 -8.60 -18.97 11.63
C PRO A 440 -9.93 -18.20 11.65
N TRP A 441 -10.32 -17.66 12.81
CA TRP A 441 -11.55 -16.90 13.02
C TRP A 441 -11.42 -15.40 12.71
N TRP A 442 -10.24 -14.93 12.33
CA TRP A 442 -9.94 -13.50 12.23
C TRP A 442 -9.30 -13.15 10.89
N SER A 443 -10.12 -13.17 9.83
CA SER A 443 -9.80 -12.50 8.57
C SER A 443 -10.45 -11.13 8.53
N ASP A 444 -9.60 -10.12 8.43
CA ASP A 444 -9.88 -8.79 7.88
C ASP A 444 -10.48 -7.69 8.79
N SER A 445 -9.93 -6.50 8.57
CA SER A 445 -10.37 -5.12 8.86
C SER A 445 -10.60 -4.65 10.31
N ASN A 446 -10.78 -5.54 11.30
CA ASN A 446 -11.26 -5.15 12.63
C ASN A 446 -10.31 -5.36 13.84
N SER A 447 -9.04 -5.74 13.64
CA SER A 447 -8.10 -5.99 14.76
C SER A 447 -7.79 -4.73 15.61
N MET A 448 -8.09 -3.52 15.11
CA MET A 448 -7.83 -2.26 15.82
C MET A 448 -9.02 -1.67 16.61
N GLN A 449 -10.29 -1.90 16.24
CA GLN A 449 -11.40 -1.55 17.15
C GLN A 449 -11.32 -2.36 18.46
N LEU A 450 -10.78 -3.58 18.40
CA LEU A 450 -10.54 -4.44 19.56
C LEU A 450 -9.39 -3.95 20.45
N ARG A 451 -8.40 -3.25 19.90
CA ARG A 451 -7.35 -2.56 20.67
C ARG A 451 -7.86 -1.39 21.52
N ALA A 452 -8.89 -0.69 21.05
CA ALA A 452 -9.49 0.42 21.78
C ALA A 452 -10.33 -0.03 23.00
N VAL A 453 -10.81 -1.28 22.99
CA VAL A 453 -11.54 -1.91 24.12
C VAL A 453 -10.58 -2.44 25.19
N PHE A 454 -9.39 -2.93 24.81
CA PHE A 454 -8.44 -3.58 25.73
C PHE A 454 -7.55 -2.60 26.51
N THR A 455 -7.25 -1.41 25.95
CA THR A 455 -6.41 -0.38 26.61
C THR A 455 -7.16 0.49 27.63
N LYS A 456 -8.46 0.28 27.85
CA LYS A 456 -9.22 0.96 28.92
C LYS A 456 -9.12 0.28 30.29
N SER A 457 -8.44 -0.87 30.41
CA SER A 457 -8.15 -1.53 31.70
C SER A 457 -6.65 -1.77 31.87
N ASP A 458 -6.08 -0.96 32.76
CA ASP A 458 -4.76 -0.98 33.43
C ASP A 458 -3.86 -2.24 33.27
N PRO A 459 -2.55 -2.11 32.93
CA PRO A 459 -1.62 -3.23 32.79
C PRO A 459 -1.02 -3.79 34.11
N PHE A 460 -1.44 -3.37 35.30
CA PHE A 460 -0.82 -3.84 36.57
C PHE A 460 -1.76 -4.49 37.61
N GLY A 461 -3.04 -4.73 37.30
CA GLY A 461 -4.01 -5.22 38.28
C GLY A 461 -4.64 -6.57 37.94
N ALA A 462 -3.97 -7.70 38.19
CA ALA A 462 -4.65 -9.01 38.35
C ALA A 462 -3.79 -10.16 38.93
N ALA A 463 -2.46 -10.04 39.04
CA ALA A 463 -1.61 -11.18 39.40
C ALA A 463 -0.70 -11.00 40.62
N HIS A 464 -1.02 -10.07 41.54
CA HIS A 464 -0.43 -10.09 42.88
C HIS A 464 -1.39 -10.76 43.86
N ILE A 465 -1.02 -11.95 44.32
CA ILE A 465 -1.55 -12.55 45.56
C ILE A 465 -1.28 -11.53 46.66
N ASN A 466 -2.34 -10.96 47.21
CA ASN A 466 -2.29 -9.94 48.24
C ASN A 466 -1.74 -10.57 49.55
N THR A 467 -0.47 -10.31 49.85
CA THR A 467 0.23 -10.82 51.04
C THR A 467 -0.13 -10.11 52.35
N ASN A 468 -1.17 -9.26 52.38
CA ASN A 468 -1.52 -8.46 53.57
C ASN A 468 -2.93 -8.66 54.13
N ALA A 469 -3.62 -9.76 53.83
CA ALA A 469 -4.87 -10.11 54.52
C ALA A 469 -4.63 -11.17 55.60
N VAL A 470 -4.44 -10.72 56.84
CA VAL A 470 -4.51 -11.55 58.05
C VAL A 470 -5.93 -12.14 58.15
N PRO A 471 -6.10 -13.44 58.45
CA PRO A 471 -7.42 -14.03 58.61
C PRO A 471 -7.93 -13.72 60.02
N VAL A 472 -9.07 -13.05 60.12
CA VAL A 472 -9.84 -13.00 61.37
C VAL A 472 -11.22 -13.56 61.09
N LYS A 473 -11.34 -14.83 61.54
CA LYS A 473 -12.49 -15.68 61.89
C LYS A 473 -13.84 -15.44 61.24
#